data_AF-A0A2Z2NTV9-F1
#
_entry.id   AF-A0A2Z2NTV9-F1
#
_cell.length_a   1.000
_cell.length_b   1.000
_cell.length_c   1.000
_cell.angle_alpha   90.00
_cell.angle_beta   90.00
_cell.angle_gamma   90.00
#
_symmetry.space_group_name_H-M   'P 1'
#
loop_
_entity.id
_entity.type
_entity.pdbx_description
1 polymer ?
#
loop_
_entity_poly.entity_id
_entity_poly.type
_entity_poly.pdbx_seq_one_letter_code
_entity_poly.pdbx_strand_id
1 'polypeptide(L)'
;MKKTLVIGANGQIGKIVVELLHNQDRPVLAMVRSKQQAEKLENMGVEAVVGDLETDFEHAFKGCDKVVFSAGSGGNTGDDKTLLGLVNK
;
A
#
# COMPACT_ATOMS: atom_id res chain seq x y z
N MET A 1 -7.40 -13.37 -13.04
CA MET A 1 -6.24 -12.50 -13.37
C MET A 1 -5.41 -12.28 -12.10
N LYS A 2 -4.09 -12.16 -12.21
CA LYS A 2 -3.22 -11.87 -11.06
C LYS A 2 -3.22 -10.35 -10.78
N LYS A 3 -3.20 -9.96 -9.50
CA LYS A 3 -3.36 -8.57 -9.05
C LYS A 3 -2.01 -7.87 -8.84
N THR A 4 -2.01 -6.54 -8.92
CA THR A 4 -0.89 -5.71 -8.45
C THR A 4 -1.15 -5.29 -7.01
N LEU A 5 -0.27 -5.69 -6.08
CA LEU A 5 -0.29 -5.21 -4.70
C LEU A 5 0.33 -3.82 -4.63
N VAL A 6 -0.38 -2.84 -4.08
CA VAL A 6 0.17 -1.51 -3.81
C VAL A 6 0.39 -1.35 -2.31
N ILE A 7 1.65 -1.33 -1.89
CA ILE A 7 2.07 -1.10 -0.52
C ILE A 7 2.30 0.40 -0.29
N GLY A 8 1.66 0.95 0.75
CA GLY A 8 1.62 2.40 0.95
C GLY A 8 0.49 3.08 0.18
N ALA A 9 -0.61 2.35 -0.07
CA ALA A 9 -1.74 2.81 -0.87
C ALA A 9 -2.45 4.07 -0.32
N ASN A 10 -2.35 4.36 0.97
CA ASN A 10 -2.91 5.59 1.55
C ASN A 10 -1.96 6.81 1.45
N GLY A 11 -0.69 6.61 1.04
CA GLY A 11 0.27 7.68 0.79
C GLY A 11 -0.03 8.45 -0.50
N GLN A 12 0.61 9.61 -0.69
CA GLN A 12 0.37 10.47 -1.87
C GLN A 12 0.60 9.71 -3.18
N ILE A 13 1.75 9.05 -3.32
CA ILE A 13 2.09 8.27 -4.52
C ILE A 13 1.21 7.01 -4.64
N GLY A 14 0.97 6.31 -3.53
CA GLY A 14 0.15 5.09 -3.53
C GLY A 14 -1.29 5.34 -4.01
N LYS A 15 -1.90 6.47 -3.62
CA LYS A 15 -3.24 6.87 -4.09
C LYS A 15 -3.27 7.06 -5.60
N ILE A 16 -2.29 7.78 -6.15
CA ILE A 16 -2.18 8.00 -7.60
C ILE A 16 -2.04 6.68 -8.34
N VAL A 17 -1.20 5.76 -7.85
CA VAL A 17 -1.02 4.44 -8.47
C VAL A 17 -2.31 3.62 -8.42
N VAL A 18 -2.99 3.58 -7.27
CA VAL A 18 -4.26 2.85 -7.12
C VAL A 18 -5.32 3.40 -8.08
N GLU A 19 -5.49 4.72 -8.15
CA GLU A 19 -6.44 5.37 -9.06
C GLU A 19 -6.11 5.08 -10.53
N LEU A 20 -4.84 5.16 -10.92
CA LEU A 20 -4.41 4.86 -12.29
C LEU A 20 -4.70 3.41 -12.69
N LEU A 21 -4.41 2.45 -11.80
CA LEU A 21 -4.67 1.04 -12.07
C LEU A 21 -6.17 0.76 -12.12
N HIS A 22 -6.94 1.29 -11.16
CA HIS A 22 -8.38 1.11 -11.09
C HIS A 22 -9.09 1.69 -12.31
N ASN A 23 -8.76 2.92 -12.72
CA ASN A 23 -9.35 3.58 -13.89
C ASN A 23 -8.99 2.93 -15.23
N GLN A 24 -7.97 2.06 -15.25
CA GLN A 24 -7.57 1.28 -16.42
C GLN A 24 -8.09 -0.17 -16.36
N ASP A 25 -9.02 -0.48 -15.45
CA ASP A 25 -9.54 -1.83 -15.20
C ASP A 25 -8.44 -2.87 -14.91
N ARG A 26 -7.29 -2.42 -14.38
CA ARG A 26 -6.18 -3.30 -13.99
C ARG A 26 -6.42 -3.78 -12.57
N PRO A 27 -6.46 -5.11 -12.32
CA PRO A 27 -6.68 -5.64 -10.98
C PRO A 27 -5.62 -5.15 -9.98
N VAL A 28 -6.08 -4.46 -8.94
CA VAL A 28 -5.24 -3.86 -7.90
C VAL A 28 -5.73 -4.29 -6.52
N LEU A 29 -4.78 -4.60 -5.63
CA LEU A 29 -5.03 -4.83 -4.21
C LEU A 29 -4.27 -3.76 -3.43
N ALA A 30 -4.98 -2.90 -2.72
CA ALA A 30 -4.39 -1.81 -1.94
C ALA A 30 -4.12 -2.24 -0.50
N MET A 31 -2.85 -2.26 -0.09
CA MET A 31 -2.50 -2.53 1.31
C MET A 31 -2.51 -1.24 2.13
N VAL A 32 -3.28 -1.24 3.21
CA VAL A 32 -3.51 -0.11 4.11
C VAL A 32 -3.34 -0.52 5.57
N ARG A 33 -3.12 0.45 6.47
CA ARG A 33 -2.81 0.16 7.88
C ARG A 33 -4.03 0.02 8.80
N SER A 34 -5.22 0.42 8.32
CA SER A 34 -6.43 0.38 9.15
C SER A 34 -7.65 -0.03 8.34
N LYS A 35 -8.62 -0.62 9.03
CA LYS A 35 -9.92 -0.97 8.45
C LYS A 35 -10.63 0.23 7.83
N GLN A 36 -10.58 1.39 8.49
CA GLN A 36 -11.16 2.63 7.96
C GLN A 36 -10.56 3.04 6.61
N GLN A 37 -9.25 2.87 6.41
CA GLN A 37 -8.62 3.13 5.11
C GLN A 37 -9.07 2.11 4.06
N ALA A 38 -9.27 0.85 4.46
CA ALA A 38 -9.75 -0.20 3.56
C ALA A 38 -11.17 0.07 3.11
N GLU A 39 -12.08 0.34 4.04
CA GLU A 39 -13.49 0.68 3.78
C GLU A 39 -13.62 1.86 2.81
N LYS A 40 -12.76 2.89 2.95
CA LYS A 40 -12.76 4.04 2.03
C LYS A 40 -12.46 3.62 0.58
N LEU A 41 -11.51 2.71 0.38
CA LEU A 41 -11.13 2.21 -0.94
C LEU A 41 -12.19 1.25 -1.50
N GLU A 42 -12.73 0.38 -0.65
CA GLU A 42 -13.78 -0.56 -1.03
C GLU A 42 -15.06 0.18 -1.47
N ASN A 43 -15.43 1.26 -0.80
CA ASN A 43 -16.52 2.15 -1.21
C ASN A 43 -16.27 2.84 -2.57
N MET A 44 -15.01 2.90 -3.02
CA MET A 44 -14.62 3.40 -4.35
C MET A 44 -14.48 2.27 -5.37
N GLY A 45 -14.80 1.02 -5.01
CA GLY A 45 -14.66 -0.15 -5.89
C GLY A 45 -13.24 -0.71 -5.98
N VAL A 46 -12.33 -0.29 -5.10
CA VAL A 46 -10.95 -0.77 -5.03
C VAL A 46 -10.84 -1.86 -3.96
N GLU A 47 -10.29 -3.03 -4.30
CA GLU A 47 -10.00 -4.07 -3.32
C GLU A 47 -8.89 -3.62 -2.36
N ALA A 48 -9.08 -3.86 -1.06
CA ALA A 48 -8.12 -3.50 -0.04
C ALA A 48 -7.79 -4.66 0.91
N VAL A 49 -6.61 -4.61 1.52
CA VAL A 49 -6.19 -5.53 2.57
C VAL A 49 -5.51 -4.74 3.70
N VAL A 50 -5.79 -5.10 4.94
CA VAL A 50 -5.09 -4.52 6.08
C VAL A 50 -3.76 -5.24 6.29
N GLY A 51 -2.67 -4.47 6.38
CA GLY A 51 -1.33 -4.98 6.64
C GLY A 51 -0.41 -3.91 7.23
N ASP A 52 0.56 -4.34 8.01
CA ASP A 52 1.59 -3.48 8.60
C ASP A 52 2.98 -3.99 8.23
N LEU A 53 3.88 -3.09 7.85
CA LEU A 53 5.26 -3.40 7.47
C LEU A 53 6.15 -3.75 8.68
N GLU A 54 5.71 -3.40 9.89
CA GLU A 54 6.44 -3.68 11.13
C GLU A 54 6.04 -5.05 11.73
N THR A 55 5.06 -5.74 11.15
CA THR A 55 4.60 -7.08 11.56
C THR A 55 4.57 -8.04 10.38
N ASP A 56 4.07 -9.27 10.55
CA ASP A 56 3.81 -10.15 9.40
C ASP A 56 2.66 -9.59 8.53
N PHE A 57 2.87 -9.63 7.21
CA PHE A 57 1.91 -9.22 6.19
C PHE A 57 1.94 -10.13 4.96
N GLU A 58 2.44 -11.37 5.10
CA GLU A 58 2.53 -12.34 4.00
C GLU A 58 1.17 -12.57 3.30
N HIS A 59 0.07 -12.51 4.06
CA HIS A 59 -1.29 -12.65 3.53
C HIS A 59 -1.63 -11.63 2.43
N ALA A 60 -1.02 -10.45 2.43
CA ALA A 60 -1.25 -9.40 1.44
C ALA A 60 -0.77 -9.79 0.04
N PHE A 61 0.16 -10.74 -0.08
CA PHE A 61 0.71 -11.18 -1.36
C PHE A 61 -0.18 -12.23 -2.07
N LYS A 62 -1.17 -12.81 -1.37
CA LYS A 62 -2.00 -13.89 -1.91
C LYS A 62 -2.75 -13.44 -3.18
N GLY A 63 -2.49 -14.12 -4.30
CA GLY A 63 -3.13 -13.82 -5.59
C GLY A 63 -2.52 -12.64 -6.35
N CYS A 64 -1.42 -12.08 -5.87
CA CYS A 64 -0.69 -11.00 -6.54
C CYS A 64 0.50 -11.54 -7.35
N ASP A 65 0.86 -10.84 -8.43
CA ASP A 65 2.06 -11.14 -9.24
C ASP A 65 3.01 -9.95 -9.41
N LYS A 66 2.54 -8.76 -9.05
CA LYS A 66 3.29 -7.51 -9.11
C LYS A 66 3.13 -6.80 -7.78
N VAL A 67 4.18 -6.07 -7.40
CA VAL A 67 4.19 -5.25 -6.20
C VAL A 67 4.68 -3.87 -6.58
N VAL A 68 3.91 -2.85 -6.21
CA VAL A 68 4.35 -1.46 -6.19
C VAL A 68 4.58 -1.10 -4.73
N PHE A 69 5.83 -0.83 -4.37
CA PHE A 69 6.20 -0.38 -3.04
C PHE A 69 6.38 1.14 -3.05
N SER A 70 5.41 1.87 -2.52
CA SER A 70 5.43 3.34 -2.41
C SER A 70 5.28 3.81 -0.95
N ALA A 71 5.50 2.91 0.01
CA ALA A 71 5.52 3.28 1.41
C ALA A 71 6.76 4.12 1.74
N GLY A 72 6.55 5.17 2.51
CA GLY A 72 7.60 6.00 3.09
C GLY A 72 7.23 6.34 4.53
N SER A 73 8.17 6.94 5.26
CA SER A 73 7.97 7.37 6.65
C SER A 73 6.86 8.42 6.78
N GLY A 74 6.67 9.24 5.73
CA GLY A 74 5.69 10.32 5.68
C GLY A 74 6.24 11.56 6.38
N GLY A 75 5.95 12.76 5.86
CA GLY A 75 6.58 14.02 6.30
C GLY A 75 6.28 14.46 7.74
N ASN A 76 5.48 13.69 8.48
CA ASN A 76 5.12 13.94 9.87
C ASN A 76 5.76 12.93 10.86
N THR A 77 6.65 12.07 10.36
CA THR A 77 7.48 11.21 11.21
C THR A 77 8.79 11.93 11.49
N GLY A 78 9.26 11.87 12.75
CA GLY A 78 10.56 12.41 13.13
C GLY A 78 11.70 11.77 12.33
N ASP A 79 12.81 12.49 12.23
CA ASP A 79 13.97 12.11 11.42
C ASP A 79 14.50 10.70 11.73
N ASP A 80 14.23 10.19 12.93
CA ASP A 80 14.56 8.84 13.39
C ASP A 80 14.17 7.75 12.38
N LYS A 81 12.96 7.79 11.79
CA LYS A 81 12.54 6.76 10.81
C LYS A 81 13.23 6.89 9.45
N THR A 82 13.68 8.10 9.11
CA THR A 82 14.46 8.37 7.89
C THR A 82 15.93 8.00 8.11
N LEU A 83 16.49 8.32 9.28
CA LEU A 83 17.86 8.04 9.67
C LEU A 83 18.08 6.54 9.88
N LEU A 84 17.21 5.82 10.61
CA LEU A 84 17.36 4.36 10.81
C LEU A 84 17.41 3.57 9.49
N GLY A 85 16.68 4.03 8.47
CA GLY A 85 16.70 3.43 7.14
C GLY A 85 17.98 3.70 6.33
N LEU A 86 18.77 4.71 6.73
CA LEU A 86 20.06 5.05 6.14
C LEU A 86 21.24 4.41 6.90
N VAL A 87 21.14 4.17 8.20
CA VAL A 87 22.24 3.57 8.99
C VAL A 87 22.34 2.05 8.85
N ASN A 88 21.32 1.37 8.32
CA ASN A 88 21.28 -0.09 8.15
C ASN A 88 21.38 -0.56 6.69
N LYS A 89 21.93 0.27 5.79
CA LYS A 89 22.28 -0.16 4.42
C LYS A 89 23.72 -0.61 4.33
#